data_AF-A0A397GZJ7-F1
#
_entry.id   AF-A0A397GZJ7-F1
#
_cell.length_a   1.000
_cell.length_b   1.000
_cell.length_c   1.000
_cell.angle_alpha   90.00
_cell.angle_beta   90.00
_cell.angle_gamma   90.00
#
_symmetry.space_group_name_H-M   'P 1'
#
loop_
_entity.id
_entity.type
_entity.pdbx_description
1 polymer ?
#
loop_
_entity_poly.entity_id
_entity_poly.type
_entity_poly.pdbx_seq_one_letter_code
_entity_poly.pdbx_strand_id
1 'polypeptide(L)'
;MYLYSLIFLFLASVNAYADPGACSGDCWTHDPGLYQRKSDGKYFRFATGGGIHIASADSLEGPWTDDGYVLPNGSSINLDGKNNLWAPDLHYRDETYFLYYAVSSLGSQNSAIGVATSKTMEAGSWTDHGSTGVESTSASPYNTIDANWIAVGDTQYLNFGSYWNNLYQVELASGLKVKSGATPHQIAYNASGIHRQEAAFMFERNNYFYLTFSGGVALGYNDTWPAPGEEYHISICRSTSATGGFVDKDGVSCLNSGGTLLLASHDYVYGPGGQGILNDKSKGLVLYYHYADTRIGKAVEDYQFGWNQLTWENDWPTARLRAGVPAASDDILQSPHAILQSNVPPTIRNLYALAINPEVISYLTRLVEPEWLLELWAFRLRVTTPDDTIAKEVEKLVSYNIWWTTWLKEFQNRDNCDALLAILLYILPNVRSIEWLWVEASTRYALKLVDKITLHQGQFKESGPLGKLEKVLLKGTGRTAGMIELKKILPLFHLPSLHGFSAQMVKDFNRLLSEMKGSSNVTHLELRQSTTLTGFELLIGLCSGLKSFKYYYEPGPFMFKKTATIIAHLETRKDTLETLCLDSDSYSMLQVLTDSTSGLDHCESFGN
;
A
#
# COMPACT_ATOMS: atom_id res chain seq x y z
N MET A 1 47.07 21.66 -34.94
CA MET A 1 45.80 20.95 -35.19
C MET A 1 45.42 20.25 -33.90
N TYR A 2 44.73 20.94 -32.99
CA TYR A 2 44.31 20.35 -31.70
C TYR A 2 42.78 20.26 -31.72
N LEU A 3 42.32 19.01 -31.73
CA LEU A 3 40.94 18.58 -31.80
C LEU A 3 40.31 18.74 -30.41
N TYR A 4 39.29 19.59 -30.27
CA TYR A 4 38.48 19.64 -29.06
C TYR A 4 37.52 18.46 -29.07
N SER A 5 37.73 17.48 -28.18
CA SER A 5 36.73 16.46 -27.86
C SER A 5 35.67 17.09 -26.94
N LEU A 6 34.47 17.31 -27.47
CA LEU A 6 33.28 17.59 -26.66
C LEU A 6 32.90 16.32 -25.89
N ILE A 7 33.01 16.38 -24.56
CA ILE A 7 32.41 15.40 -23.65
C ILE A 7 30.92 15.77 -23.54
N PHE A 8 30.06 14.95 -24.14
CA PHE A 8 28.61 15.00 -23.89
C PHE A 8 28.35 14.36 -22.52
N LEU A 9 28.01 15.18 -21.52
CA LEU A 9 27.38 14.70 -20.29
C LEU A 9 25.95 14.24 -20.63
N PHE A 10 25.72 12.94 -20.65
CA PHE A 10 24.38 12.37 -20.61
C PHE A 10 23.83 12.55 -19.19
N LEU A 11 22.90 13.50 -19.03
CA LEU A 11 22.05 13.59 -17.85
C LEU A 11 21.08 12.39 -17.87
N ALA A 12 21.32 11.40 -17.01
CA ALA A 12 20.36 10.33 -16.79
C ALA A 12 19.15 10.89 -16.03
N SER A 13 17.97 10.82 -16.65
CA SER A 13 16.70 11.26 -16.07
C SER A 13 16.32 10.36 -14.89
N VAL A 14 16.15 10.92 -13.69
CA VAL A 14 15.63 10.20 -12.52
C VAL A 14 14.13 9.97 -12.72
N ASN A 15 13.73 8.71 -12.87
CA ASN A 15 12.36 8.31 -13.21
C ASN A 15 11.49 8.10 -11.94
N ALA A 16 11.50 9.03 -10.98
CA ALA A 16 10.69 8.94 -9.75
C ALA A 16 9.32 9.60 -9.94
N TYR A 17 8.25 9.04 -9.35
CA TYR A 17 6.96 9.73 -9.29
C TYR A 17 7.10 11.04 -8.51
N ALA A 18 6.33 12.04 -8.90
CA ALA A 18 6.25 13.28 -8.16
C ALA A 18 5.27 13.10 -6.99
N ASP A 19 5.67 13.55 -5.80
CA ASP A 19 4.76 13.66 -4.66
C ASP A 19 3.51 14.50 -5.03
N PRO A 20 2.37 14.27 -4.36
CA PRO A 20 1.17 15.05 -4.59
C PRO A 20 1.44 16.53 -4.29
N GLY A 21 0.83 17.41 -5.07
CA GLY A 21 0.84 18.83 -4.82
C GLY A 21 0.23 19.16 -3.46
N ALA A 22 0.55 20.36 -2.94
CA ALA A 22 0.10 20.77 -1.63
C ALA A 22 -1.44 20.74 -1.52
N CYS A 23 -1.93 20.38 -0.33
CA CYS A 23 -3.33 20.52 0.04
C CYS A 23 -3.40 21.08 1.46
N SER A 24 -4.31 22.02 1.70
CA SER A 24 -4.60 22.60 3.01
C SER A 24 -6.10 22.76 3.22
N GLY A 25 -6.53 22.88 4.48
CA GLY A 25 -7.95 22.89 4.84
C GLY A 25 -8.54 21.48 4.86
N ASP A 26 -9.76 21.31 4.35
CA ASP A 26 -10.39 20.01 4.21
C ASP A 26 -9.80 19.22 3.04
N CYS A 27 -8.76 18.44 3.31
CA CYS A 27 -8.07 17.61 2.32
C CYS A 27 -8.66 16.21 2.16
N TRP A 28 -9.68 15.84 2.93
CA TRP A 28 -10.22 14.49 2.87
C TRP A 28 -11.00 14.25 1.56
N THR A 29 -10.78 13.10 0.92
CA THR A 29 -11.58 12.71 -0.24
C THR A 29 -11.52 11.21 -0.50
N HIS A 30 -12.59 10.68 -1.07
CA HIS A 30 -12.66 9.34 -1.68
C HIS A 30 -13.34 9.50 -3.04
N ASP A 31 -12.76 8.93 -4.10
CA ASP A 31 -13.16 9.09 -5.52
C ASP A 31 -13.51 10.55 -5.89
N PRO A 32 -12.53 11.48 -5.85
CA PRO A 32 -12.82 12.89 -6.08
C PRO A 32 -13.41 13.14 -7.47
N GLY A 33 -14.44 13.98 -7.56
CA GLY A 33 -14.80 14.74 -8.74
C GLY A 33 -14.28 16.18 -8.59
N LEU A 34 -13.67 16.77 -9.61
CA LEU A 34 -13.07 18.11 -9.49
C LEU A 34 -13.41 18.98 -10.69
N TYR A 35 -13.91 20.20 -10.43
CA TYR A 35 -14.23 21.15 -11.50
C TYR A 35 -13.89 22.59 -11.11
N GLN A 36 -13.38 23.35 -12.09
CA GLN A 36 -13.18 24.79 -11.95
C GLN A 36 -14.40 25.56 -12.50
N ARG A 37 -15.08 26.30 -11.63
CA ARG A 37 -16.27 27.08 -11.97
C ARG A 37 -15.95 28.11 -13.06
N LYS A 38 -16.86 28.26 -14.02
CA LYS A 38 -16.66 29.07 -15.22
C LYS A 38 -16.78 30.57 -14.95
N SER A 39 -17.66 30.95 -14.02
CA SER A 39 -17.96 32.35 -13.73
C SER A 39 -16.83 33.10 -13.04
N ASP A 40 -16.10 32.43 -12.13
CA ASP A 40 -15.11 33.08 -11.26
C ASP A 40 -13.81 32.29 -11.07
N GLY A 41 -13.73 31.05 -11.57
CA GLY A 41 -12.53 30.24 -11.44
C GLY A 41 -12.37 29.53 -10.10
N LYS A 42 -13.38 29.58 -9.21
CA LYS A 42 -13.37 28.85 -7.94
C LYS A 42 -13.37 27.34 -8.19
N TYR A 43 -12.60 26.57 -7.41
CA TYR A 43 -12.53 25.12 -7.52
C TYR A 43 -13.56 24.48 -6.60
N PHE A 44 -14.20 23.42 -7.09
CA PHE A 44 -15.11 22.57 -6.34
C PHE A 44 -14.65 21.12 -6.44
N ARG A 45 -14.46 20.47 -5.29
CA ARG A 45 -14.19 19.05 -5.14
C ARG A 45 -15.45 18.38 -4.61
N PHE A 46 -15.77 17.23 -5.18
CA PHE A 46 -16.86 16.36 -4.81
C PHE A 46 -16.31 15.01 -4.38
N ALA A 47 -16.88 14.33 -3.41
CA ALA A 47 -16.36 13.04 -2.95
C ALA A 47 -17.46 12.03 -2.64
N THR A 48 -17.13 10.74 -2.80
CA THR A 48 -17.90 9.59 -2.33
C THR A 48 -18.29 9.77 -0.86
N GLY A 49 -19.54 9.44 -0.53
CA GLY A 49 -20.05 9.47 0.84
C GLY A 49 -21.35 10.25 0.96
N GLY A 50 -22.29 9.72 1.76
CA GLY A 50 -23.57 10.39 2.04
C GLY A 50 -24.29 10.83 0.75
N GLY A 51 -24.57 12.13 0.64
CA GLY A 51 -25.20 12.75 -0.53
C GLY A 51 -24.24 13.29 -1.60
N ILE A 52 -22.99 12.81 -1.68
CA ILE A 52 -21.84 13.45 -2.36
C ILE A 52 -21.38 14.71 -1.63
N HIS A 53 -20.24 14.61 -0.93
CA HIS A 53 -19.63 15.70 -0.18
C HIS A 53 -19.11 16.80 -1.12
N ILE A 54 -19.17 18.07 -0.71
CA ILE A 54 -18.70 19.24 -1.47
C ILE A 54 -17.65 19.97 -0.63
N ALA A 55 -16.50 20.25 -1.25
CA ALA A 55 -15.54 21.21 -0.73
C ALA A 55 -15.17 22.23 -1.82
N SER A 56 -14.83 23.46 -1.43
CA SER A 56 -14.38 24.47 -2.38
C SER A 56 -13.14 25.24 -1.92
N ALA A 57 -12.43 25.80 -2.90
CA ALA A 57 -11.22 26.59 -2.69
C ALA A 57 -11.00 27.58 -3.84
N ASP A 58 -10.23 28.63 -3.60
CA ASP A 58 -9.79 29.56 -4.64
C ASP A 58 -8.59 29.04 -5.45
N SER A 59 -7.95 27.96 -4.98
CA SER A 59 -6.80 27.31 -5.63
C SER A 59 -6.81 25.80 -5.38
N LEU A 60 -6.08 25.03 -6.20
CA LEU A 60 -5.94 23.58 -5.99
C LEU A 60 -5.24 23.25 -4.67
N GLU A 61 -4.34 24.13 -4.24
CA GLU A 61 -3.59 24.07 -2.99
C GLU A 61 -4.47 24.29 -1.75
N GLY A 62 -5.68 24.83 -1.94
CA GLY A 62 -6.60 25.20 -0.86
C GLY A 62 -6.41 26.66 -0.39
N PRO A 63 -6.81 26.98 0.85
CA PRO A 63 -7.46 26.07 1.79
C PRO A 63 -8.83 25.62 1.28
N TRP A 64 -9.07 24.31 1.33
CA TRP A 64 -10.37 23.71 1.02
C TRP A 64 -11.32 23.88 2.21
N THR A 65 -12.58 24.23 1.90
CA THR A 65 -13.64 24.44 2.89
C THR A 65 -14.76 23.44 2.62
N ASP A 66 -15.21 22.72 3.65
CA ASP A 66 -16.42 21.87 3.58
C ASP A 66 -17.66 22.77 3.38
N ASP A 67 -18.38 22.51 2.29
CA ASP A 67 -19.58 23.23 1.87
C ASP A 67 -20.84 22.36 1.93
N GLY A 68 -20.77 21.15 2.50
CA GLY A 68 -21.90 20.24 2.69
C GLY A 68 -22.04 19.19 1.58
N TYR A 69 -23.26 18.99 1.07
CA TYR A 69 -23.58 17.86 0.17
C TYR A 69 -24.43 18.27 -1.04
N VAL A 70 -24.26 17.54 -2.15
CA VAL A 70 -25.05 17.71 -3.38
C VAL A 70 -26.51 17.31 -3.14
N LEU A 71 -26.73 16.09 -2.66
CA LEU A 71 -28.04 15.48 -2.39
C LEU A 71 -28.14 15.04 -0.92
N PRO A 72 -28.27 15.97 0.04
CA PRO A 72 -28.27 15.64 1.47
C PRO A 72 -29.39 14.68 1.91
N ASN A 73 -30.46 14.58 1.13
CA ASN A 73 -31.59 13.67 1.37
C ASN A 73 -31.50 12.35 0.57
N GLY A 74 -30.36 12.10 -0.08
CA GLY A 74 -30.14 10.97 -0.96
C GLY A 74 -30.75 11.13 -2.36
N SER A 75 -30.45 10.16 -3.21
CA SER A 75 -30.95 10.04 -4.58
C SER A 75 -32.41 9.59 -4.62
N SER A 76 -33.12 10.04 -5.67
CA SER A 76 -34.46 9.55 -6.04
C SER A 76 -34.46 8.12 -6.58
N ILE A 77 -33.31 7.59 -7.00
CA ILE A 77 -33.16 6.19 -7.45
C ILE A 77 -33.43 5.25 -6.28
N ASN A 78 -34.31 4.27 -6.50
CA ASN A 78 -34.72 3.30 -5.48
C ASN A 78 -33.88 2.03 -5.52
N LEU A 79 -32.60 2.17 -5.16
CA LEU A 79 -31.65 1.06 -4.99
C LEU A 79 -30.95 1.17 -3.62
N ASP A 80 -30.34 0.07 -3.18
CA ASP A 80 -29.46 0.09 -2.02
C ASP A 80 -28.30 1.08 -2.26
N GLY A 81 -27.91 1.80 -1.21
CA GLY A 81 -26.92 2.88 -1.31
C GLY A 81 -27.45 4.23 -1.77
N LYS A 82 -28.78 4.41 -1.97
CA LYS A 82 -29.37 5.71 -2.36
C LYS A 82 -29.05 6.90 -1.45
N ASN A 83 -28.60 6.65 -0.22
CA ASN A 83 -28.20 7.69 0.75
C ASN A 83 -26.67 7.75 0.96
N ASN A 84 -25.90 6.96 0.21
CA ASN A 84 -24.44 6.91 0.24
C ASN A 84 -23.94 6.78 -1.19
N LEU A 85 -23.84 7.92 -1.89
CA LEU A 85 -23.55 8.03 -3.31
C LEU A 85 -22.05 8.05 -3.58
N TRP A 86 -21.61 7.48 -4.70
CA TRP A 86 -20.19 7.27 -5.00
C TRP A 86 -19.73 7.90 -6.32
N ALA A 87 -18.41 8.11 -6.41
CA ALA A 87 -17.64 8.43 -7.61
C ALA A 87 -18.26 9.52 -8.50
N PRO A 88 -18.36 10.77 -7.99
CA PRO A 88 -18.91 11.88 -8.75
C PRO A 88 -18.02 12.29 -9.94
N ASP A 89 -18.63 12.53 -11.10
CA ASP A 89 -17.98 13.13 -12.28
C ASP A 89 -18.76 14.34 -12.78
N LEU A 90 -18.05 15.36 -13.24
CA LEU A 90 -18.64 16.65 -13.59
C LEU A 90 -18.32 17.09 -15.01
N HIS A 91 -19.33 17.64 -15.66
CA HIS A 91 -19.12 18.44 -16.87
C HIS A 91 -19.99 19.70 -16.86
N TYR A 92 -19.63 20.65 -17.72
CA TYR A 92 -20.35 21.90 -17.91
C TYR A 92 -20.78 22.02 -19.37
N ARG A 93 -22.07 22.28 -19.57
CA ARG A 93 -22.65 22.50 -20.90
C ARG A 93 -23.85 23.42 -20.78
N ASP A 94 -23.98 24.37 -21.70
CA ASP A 94 -25.14 25.26 -21.81
C ASP A 94 -25.50 25.92 -20.46
N GLU A 95 -24.50 26.54 -19.83
CA GLU A 95 -24.61 27.20 -18.53
C GLU A 95 -25.10 26.31 -17.39
N THR A 96 -24.90 25.01 -17.50
CA THR A 96 -25.36 24.01 -16.52
C THR A 96 -24.21 23.08 -16.17
N TYR A 97 -24.00 22.88 -14.89
CA TYR A 97 -23.14 21.84 -14.34
C TYR A 97 -23.97 20.57 -14.19
N PHE A 98 -23.45 19.48 -14.70
CA PHE A 98 -24.00 18.14 -14.53
C PHE A 98 -23.03 17.36 -13.66
N LEU A 99 -23.56 16.66 -12.66
CA LEU A 99 -22.83 15.77 -11.77
C LEU A 99 -23.44 14.38 -11.88
N TYR A 100 -22.69 13.44 -12.43
CA TYR A 100 -23.03 12.03 -12.40
C TYR A 100 -22.61 11.42 -11.08
N TYR A 101 -23.37 10.44 -10.59
CA TYR A 101 -23.06 9.73 -9.35
C TYR A 101 -23.57 8.29 -9.42
N ALA A 102 -22.97 7.39 -8.64
CA ALA A 102 -23.39 6.00 -8.55
C ALA A 102 -24.33 5.75 -7.36
N VAL A 103 -25.29 4.85 -7.56
CA VAL A 103 -26.11 4.24 -6.50
C VAL A 103 -25.86 2.73 -6.54
N SER A 104 -25.23 2.20 -5.50
CA SER A 104 -24.82 0.80 -5.42
C SER A 104 -24.55 0.35 -3.97
N SER A 105 -24.24 -0.93 -3.78
CA SER A 105 -23.84 -1.54 -2.51
C SER A 105 -22.60 -2.41 -2.71
N LEU A 106 -21.69 -2.44 -1.73
CA LEU A 106 -20.39 -3.12 -1.87
C LEU A 106 -20.56 -4.59 -2.32
N GLY A 107 -19.77 -4.98 -3.34
CA GLY A 107 -19.79 -6.33 -3.90
C GLY A 107 -21.00 -6.67 -4.79
N SER A 108 -21.88 -5.71 -5.07
CA SER A 108 -23.05 -5.88 -5.94
C SER A 108 -22.85 -5.21 -7.29
N GLN A 109 -23.48 -5.78 -8.33
CA GLN A 109 -23.66 -5.14 -9.63
C GLN A 109 -25.10 -4.67 -9.88
N ASN A 110 -25.98 -4.74 -8.87
CA ASN A 110 -27.29 -4.08 -8.93
C ASN A 110 -27.08 -2.58 -8.67
N SER A 111 -26.84 -1.84 -9.74
CA SER A 111 -26.36 -0.46 -9.68
C SER A 111 -27.04 0.40 -10.73
N ALA A 112 -26.96 1.72 -10.54
CA ALA A 112 -27.38 2.71 -11.51
C ALA A 112 -26.51 3.96 -11.42
N ILE A 113 -26.35 4.64 -12.56
CA ILE A 113 -25.73 5.97 -12.61
C ILE A 113 -26.84 7.01 -12.66
N GLY A 114 -26.89 7.87 -11.63
CA GLY A 114 -27.77 9.03 -11.57
C GLY A 114 -27.09 10.30 -12.07
N VAL A 115 -27.87 11.36 -12.20
CA VAL A 115 -27.37 12.69 -12.60
C VAL A 115 -28.12 13.81 -11.90
N ALA A 116 -27.38 14.77 -11.35
CA ALA A 116 -27.88 16.00 -10.78
C ALA A 116 -27.37 17.20 -11.58
N THR A 117 -28.12 18.31 -11.57
CA THR A 117 -27.70 19.55 -12.24
C THR A 117 -27.68 20.74 -11.30
N SER A 118 -26.75 21.66 -11.51
CA SER A 118 -26.68 22.94 -10.82
C SER A 118 -26.25 24.07 -11.76
N LYS A 119 -26.60 25.31 -11.39
CA LYS A 119 -26.10 26.53 -12.03
C LYS A 119 -24.84 27.11 -11.35
N THR A 120 -24.57 26.73 -10.10
CA THR A 120 -23.51 27.37 -9.28
C THR A 120 -22.52 26.40 -8.66
N MET A 121 -22.83 25.09 -8.65
CA MET A 121 -22.15 24.00 -7.93
C MET A 121 -22.26 24.03 -6.40
N GLU A 122 -22.87 25.07 -5.81
CA GLU A 122 -23.00 25.23 -4.36
C GLU A 122 -24.01 24.24 -3.75
N ALA A 123 -23.87 23.91 -2.47
CA ALA A 123 -24.88 23.14 -1.76
C ALA A 123 -26.27 23.81 -1.83
N GLY A 124 -27.31 22.97 -1.94
CA GLY A 124 -28.70 23.44 -2.08
C GLY A 124 -29.09 23.96 -3.47
N SER A 125 -28.15 24.06 -4.42
CA SER A 125 -28.44 24.46 -5.81
C SER A 125 -28.71 23.30 -6.77
N TRP A 126 -28.54 22.06 -6.29
CA TRP A 126 -28.61 20.85 -7.10
C TRP A 126 -30.03 20.33 -7.25
N THR A 127 -30.37 19.93 -8.48
CA THR A 127 -31.63 19.24 -8.82
C THR A 127 -31.31 17.83 -9.25
N ASP A 128 -31.88 16.83 -8.56
CA ASP A 128 -31.77 15.42 -8.92
C ASP A 128 -32.70 15.07 -10.10
N HIS A 129 -32.18 14.36 -11.10
CA HIS A 129 -32.95 13.86 -12.26
C HIS A 129 -33.08 12.33 -12.27
N GLY A 130 -32.60 11.65 -11.23
CA GLY A 130 -32.62 10.21 -11.09
C GLY A 130 -31.70 9.50 -12.08
N SER A 131 -32.03 8.25 -12.41
CA SER A 131 -31.22 7.37 -13.26
C SER A 131 -31.03 7.95 -14.67
N THR A 132 -29.81 7.89 -15.19
CA THR A 132 -29.50 8.21 -16.59
C THR A 132 -30.10 7.19 -17.57
N GLY A 133 -30.59 6.05 -17.09
CA GLY A 133 -31.13 4.95 -17.88
C GLY A 133 -30.09 3.88 -18.23
N VAL A 134 -28.83 4.02 -17.79
CA VAL A 134 -27.88 2.91 -17.74
C VAL A 134 -27.89 2.30 -16.33
N GLU A 135 -28.22 1.02 -16.27
CA GLU A 135 -28.38 0.26 -15.02
C GLU A 135 -27.83 -1.14 -15.23
N SER A 136 -27.38 -1.77 -14.14
CA SER A 136 -26.92 -3.15 -14.14
C SER A 136 -27.68 -3.96 -13.11
N THR A 137 -27.78 -5.26 -13.38
CA THR A 137 -28.34 -6.25 -12.47
C THR A 137 -27.33 -7.38 -12.29
N SER A 138 -27.63 -8.34 -11.42
CA SER A 138 -26.83 -9.57 -11.28
C SER A 138 -26.66 -10.38 -12.58
N ALA A 139 -27.45 -10.12 -13.63
CA ALA A 139 -27.31 -10.75 -14.94
C ALA A 139 -26.47 -9.92 -15.94
N SER A 140 -26.17 -8.66 -15.63
CA SER A 140 -25.34 -7.82 -16.47
C SER A 140 -23.88 -8.30 -16.47
N PRO A 141 -23.12 -8.08 -17.56
CA PRO A 141 -21.70 -8.40 -17.60
C PRO A 141 -20.83 -7.32 -16.93
N TYR A 142 -21.42 -6.23 -16.45
CA TYR A 142 -20.75 -5.05 -15.93
C TYR A 142 -21.47 -4.47 -14.73
N ASN A 143 -20.75 -3.67 -13.96
CA ASN A 143 -21.29 -2.84 -12.90
C ASN A 143 -21.45 -1.38 -13.37
N THR A 144 -22.62 -0.76 -13.16
CA THR A 144 -22.90 0.63 -13.56
C THR A 144 -22.57 1.62 -12.46
N ILE A 145 -21.28 1.77 -12.18
CA ILE A 145 -20.70 2.77 -11.27
C ILE A 145 -19.52 3.48 -11.95
N ASP A 146 -18.93 4.48 -11.27
CA ASP A 146 -17.73 5.20 -11.71
C ASP A 146 -17.89 5.88 -13.08
N ALA A 147 -18.90 6.73 -13.17
CA ALA A 147 -19.24 7.41 -14.41
C ALA A 147 -18.16 8.42 -14.83
N ASN A 148 -17.92 8.56 -16.13
CA ASN A 148 -17.19 9.68 -16.69
C ASN A 148 -17.78 10.11 -18.03
N TRP A 149 -18.07 11.41 -18.16
CA TRP A 149 -18.63 11.98 -19.38
C TRP A 149 -17.54 12.49 -20.33
N ILE A 150 -17.76 12.28 -21.63
CA ILE A 150 -16.95 12.90 -22.69
C ILE A 150 -17.81 13.32 -23.89
N ALA A 151 -17.50 14.48 -24.46
CA ALA A 151 -18.02 14.92 -25.75
C ALA A 151 -17.00 14.65 -26.86
N VAL A 152 -17.48 14.13 -27.99
CA VAL A 152 -16.72 13.81 -29.20
C VAL A 152 -17.46 14.42 -30.38
N GLY A 153 -17.05 15.62 -30.78
CA GLY A 153 -17.85 16.47 -31.67
C GLY A 153 -19.23 16.72 -31.07
N ASP A 154 -20.28 16.40 -31.81
CA ASP A 154 -21.68 16.55 -31.35
C ASP A 154 -22.20 15.37 -30.53
N THR A 155 -21.43 14.28 -30.45
CA THR A 155 -21.84 13.05 -29.73
C THR A 155 -21.32 13.07 -28.30
N GLN A 156 -22.09 12.51 -27.36
CA GLN A 156 -21.70 12.41 -25.96
C GLN A 156 -21.70 10.95 -25.55
N TYR A 157 -20.73 10.59 -24.73
CA TYR A 157 -20.59 9.25 -24.20
C TYR A 157 -20.45 9.29 -22.68
N LEU A 158 -20.93 8.22 -22.06
CA LEU A 158 -20.71 7.94 -20.66
C LEU A 158 -19.85 6.68 -20.56
N ASN A 159 -18.64 6.83 -20.04
CA ASN A 159 -17.77 5.73 -19.64
C ASN A 159 -18.15 5.32 -18.21
N PHE A 160 -18.04 4.03 -17.89
CA PHE A 160 -18.34 3.52 -16.55
C PHE A 160 -17.75 2.12 -16.37
N GLY A 161 -17.80 1.58 -15.16
CA GLY A 161 -17.46 0.18 -14.91
C GLY A 161 -16.52 -0.02 -13.73
N SER A 162 -16.70 -1.15 -13.05
CA SER A 162 -15.87 -1.59 -11.93
C SER A 162 -16.00 -3.10 -11.79
N TYR A 163 -14.86 -3.82 -11.76
CA TYR A 163 -14.78 -5.30 -11.71
C TYR A 163 -15.61 -5.98 -12.82
N TRP A 164 -16.02 -7.25 -12.66
CA TRP A 164 -16.71 -8.03 -13.70
C TRP A 164 -15.99 -7.93 -15.06
N ASN A 165 -16.68 -7.54 -16.13
CA ASN A 165 -16.03 -7.32 -17.42
C ASN A 165 -15.50 -5.88 -17.57
N ASN A 166 -15.19 -5.21 -16.47
CA ASN A 166 -14.57 -3.90 -16.36
C ASN A 166 -15.31 -2.76 -17.06
N LEU A 167 -14.63 -2.06 -17.99
CA LEU A 167 -15.01 -0.71 -18.39
C LEU A 167 -15.83 -0.74 -19.66
N TYR A 168 -16.94 -0.02 -19.64
CA TYR A 168 -17.91 0.10 -20.71
C TYR A 168 -18.15 1.56 -21.07
N GLN A 169 -18.68 1.76 -22.27
CA GLN A 169 -19.10 3.06 -22.77
C GLN A 169 -20.50 2.94 -23.37
N VAL A 170 -21.32 3.97 -23.20
CA VAL A 170 -22.64 4.08 -23.85
C VAL A 170 -22.87 5.49 -24.38
N GLU A 171 -23.59 5.60 -25.51
CA GLU A 171 -23.95 6.89 -26.09
C GLU A 171 -25.08 7.56 -25.30
N LEU A 172 -24.95 8.87 -25.08
CA LEU A 172 -25.95 9.71 -24.44
C LEU A 172 -26.77 10.49 -25.47
N ALA A 173 -28.08 10.60 -25.27
CA ALA A 173 -28.94 11.51 -26.03
C ALA A 173 -28.83 12.96 -25.53
N SER A 174 -28.51 13.11 -24.23
CA SER A 174 -28.30 14.39 -23.56
C SER A 174 -27.45 14.16 -22.32
N GLY A 175 -27.03 15.24 -21.65
CA GLY A 175 -26.38 15.11 -20.33
C GLY A 175 -27.23 14.37 -19.28
N LEU A 176 -28.53 14.15 -19.51
CA LEU A 176 -29.41 13.50 -18.54
C LEU A 176 -29.73 12.03 -18.82
N LYS A 177 -29.68 11.59 -20.08
CA LYS A 177 -30.21 10.27 -20.48
C LYS A 177 -29.37 9.60 -21.55
N VAL A 178 -29.24 8.28 -21.42
CA VAL A 178 -28.73 7.41 -22.50
C VAL A 178 -29.59 7.54 -23.75
N LYS A 179 -28.96 7.37 -24.91
CA LYS A 179 -29.66 7.36 -26.18
C LYS A 179 -30.53 6.11 -26.30
N SER A 180 -31.76 6.28 -26.76
CA SER A 180 -32.69 5.17 -26.96
C SER A 180 -32.09 4.11 -27.87
N GLY A 181 -32.04 2.86 -27.40
CA GLY A 181 -31.48 1.73 -28.14
C GLY A 181 -29.95 1.65 -28.14
N ALA A 182 -29.24 2.56 -27.46
CA ALA A 182 -27.80 2.43 -27.28
C ALA A 182 -27.51 1.26 -26.34
N THR A 183 -26.57 0.40 -26.75
CA THR A 183 -26.10 -0.73 -25.95
C THR A 183 -24.69 -0.45 -25.47
N PRO A 184 -24.39 -0.59 -24.16
CA PRO A 184 -23.03 -0.42 -23.68
C PRO A 184 -22.06 -1.40 -24.35
N HIS A 185 -20.86 -0.93 -24.70
CA HIS A 185 -19.78 -1.75 -25.25
C HIS A 185 -18.52 -1.63 -24.40
N GLN A 186 -17.76 -2.72 -24.30
CA GLN A 186 -16.55 -2.78 -23.49
C GLN A 186 -15.41 -1.99 -24.15
N ILE A 187 -14.68 -1.20 -23.37
CA ILE A 187 -13.57 -0.35 -23.84
C ILE A 187 -12.22 -0.72 -23.21
N ALA A 188 -12.21 -1.43 -22.08
CA ALA A 188 -11.01 -2.02 -21.48
C ALA A 188 -11.37 -3.21 -20.59
N TYR A 189 -10.43 -4.15 -20.45
CA TYR A 189 -10.60 -5.40 -19.73
C TYR A 189 -9.29 -5.92 -19.16
N ASN A 190 -9.30 -6.23 -17.86
CA ASN A 190 -8.25 -6.92 -17.15
C ASN A 190 -8.64 -8.39 -16.97
N ALA A 191 -7.97 -9.32 -17.64
CA ALA A 191 -8.27 -10.75 -17.59
C ALA A 191 -7.73 -11.45 -16.33
N SER A 192 -7.00 -10.72 -15.47
CA SER A 192 -6.31 -11.29 -14.32
C SER A 192 -7.19 -11.36 -13.08
N GLY A 193 -7.05 -12.45 -12.31
CA GLY A 193 -7.71 -12.63 -11.02
C GLY A 193 -9.23 -12.41 -11.09
N ILE A 194 -9.72 -11.53 -10.22
CA ILE A 194 -11.13 -11.12 -10.14
C ILE A 194 -11.43 -9.85 -10.97
N HIS A 195 -10.59 -9.56 -11.98
CA HIS A 195 -10.74 -8.41 -12.87
C HIS A 195 -10.68 -7.06 -12.15
N ARG A 196 -9.67 -6.83 -11.31
CA ARG A 196 -9.50 -5.57 -10.55
C ARG A 196 -9.20 -4.40 -11.49
N GLN A 197 -10.24 -3.71 -11.94
CA GLN A 197 -10.15 -2.49 -12.75
C GLN A 197 -11.49 -1.72 -12.72
N GLU A 198 -11.41 -0.40 -12.54
CA GLU A 198 -12.53 0.52 -12.34
C GLU A 198 -12.15 2.00 -12.60
N ALA A 199 -12.99 2.97 -12.20
CA ALA A 199 -12.69 4.40 -12.26
C ALA A 199 -12.24 4.90 -13.66
N ALA A 200 -13.03 4.62 -14.70
CA ALA A 200 -12.72 5.08 -16.05
C ALA A 200 -12.77 6.62 -16.13
N PHE A 201 -11.73 7.25 -16.67
CA PHE A 201 -11.76 8.68 -16.99
C PHE A 201 -11.09 8.94 -18.34
N MET A 202 -11.86 9.49 -19.29
CA MET A 202 -11.42 9.74 -20.66
C MET A 202 -11.25 11.23 -20.95
N PHE A 203 -10.18 11.60 -21.64
CA PHE A 203 -9.94 12.96 -22.09
C PHE A 203 -9.24 12.99 -23.45
N GLU A 204 -9.39 14.11 -24.18
CA GLU A 204 -8.78 14.30 -25.49
C GLU A 204 -7.53 15.20 -25.40
N ARG A 205 -6.47 14.83 -26.12
CA ARG A 205 -5.30 15.68 -26.36
C ARG A 205 -4.60 15.28 -27.66
N ASN A 206 -4.22 16.26 -28.48
CA ASN A 206 -3.43 16.05 -29.71
C ASN A 206 -3.95 14.94 -30.63
N ASN A 207 -5.28 14.89 -30.86
CA ASN A 207 -5.97 13.87 -31.68
C ASN A 207 -5.96 12.44 -31.11
N TYR A 208 -5.58 12.28 -29.84
CA TYR A 208 -5.75 11.04 -29.10
C TYR A 208 -6.80 11.20 -28.01
N PHE A 209 -7.59 10.16 -27.82
CA PHE A 209 -8.37 9.92 -26.63
C PHE A 209 -7.55 9.07 -25.68
N TYR A 210 -7.38 9.55 -24.46
CA TYR A 210 -6.69 8.85 -23.39
C TYR A 210 -7.73 8.32 -22.41
N LEU A 211 -7.66 7.03 -22.11
CA LEU A 211 -8.49 6.37 -21.12
C LEU A 211 -7.59 6.04 -19.92
N THR A 212 -7.77 6.78 -18.83
CA THR A 212 -7.22 6.41 -17.52
C THR A 212 -8.19 5.53 -16.77
N PHE A 213 -7.66 4.64 -15.95
CA PHE A 213 -8.46 3.75 -15.09
C PHE A 213 -7.62 3.32 -13.89
N SER A 214 -8.28 2.97 -12.80
CA SER A 214 -7.62 2.41 -11.63
C SER A 214 -7.64 0.88 -11.66
N GLY A 215 -6.59 0.25 -11.17
CA GLY A 215 -6.47 -1.21 -10.98
C GLY A 215 -5.93 -1.54 -9.59
N GLY A 216 -6.03 -2.79 -9.17
CA GLY A 216 -5.58 -3.24 -7.84
C GLY A 216 -6.67 -3.15 -6.75
N VAL A 217 -6.26 -3.20 -5.48
CA VAL A 217 -7.16 -3.20 -4.32
C VAL A 217 -7.43 -1.77 -3.86
N ALA A 218 -8.66 -1.27 -4.05
CA ALA A 218 -9.07 0.10 -3.73
C ALA A 218 -9.39 0.37 -2.23
N LEU A 219 -9.77 -0.68 -1.49
CA LEU A 219 -10.32 -0.57 -0.12
C LEU A 219 -9.74 -1.65 0.81
N GLY A 220 -9.95 -1.49 2.12
CA GLY A 220 -9.62 -2.52 3.12
C GLY A 220 -8.19 -2.50 3.65
N TYR A 221 -7.47 -1.37 3.52
CA TYR A 221 -6.09 -1.22 4.02
C TYR A 221 -5.96 -1.29 5.55
N ASN A 222 -7.08 -1.29 6.28
CA ASN A 222 -7.13 -1.38 7.74
C ASN A 222 -6.78 -2.78 8.26
N ASP A 223 -7.10 -3.83 7.52
CA ASP A 223 -6.95 -5.22 7.98
C ASP A 223 -5.60 -5.81 7.55
N THR A 224 -5.22 -5.60 6.29
CA THR A 224 -3.95 -6.04 5.72
C THR A 224 -3.58 -5.15 4.55
N TRP A 225 -2.29 -4.93 4.34
CA TRP A 225 -1.81 -4.29 3.11
C TRP A 225 -1.92 -5.28 1.95
N PRO A 226 -2.42 -4.85 0.78
CA PRO A 226 -2.16 -5.54 -0.46
C PRO A 226 -0.67 -5.85 -0.62
N ALA A 227 -0.35 -6.97 -1.27
CA ALA A 227 1.02 -7.26 -1.65
C ALA A 227 1.56 -6.16 -2.58
N PRO A 228 2.87 -5.86 -2.58
CA PRO A 228 3.44 -4.89 -3.51
C PRO A 228 3.08 -5.20 -4.97
N GLY A 229 2.55 -4.22 -5.68
CA GLY A 229 2.00 -4.33 -7.04
C GLY A 229 0.50 -4.60 -7.10
N GLU A 230 -0.12 -5.03 -6.01
CA GLU A 230 -1.58 -5.26 -5.91
C GLU A 230 -2.33 -4.06 -5.32
N GLU A 231 -1.61 -3.03 -4.88
CA GLU A 231 -2.20 -1.76 -4.44
C GLU A 231 -3.02 -1.09 -5.55
N TYR A 232 -3.92 -0.21 -5.12
CA TYR A 232 -4.59 0.68 -6.06
C TYR A 232 -3.56 1.53 -6.82
N HIS A 233 -3.74 1.64 -8.12
CA HIS A 233 -2.84 2.37 -9.00
C HIS A 233 -3.57 2.84 -10.24
N ILE A 234 -3.05 3.89 -10.89
CA ILE A 234 -3.63 4.49 -12.08
C ILE A 234 -2.87 4.03 -13.30
N SER A 235 -3.59 3.48 -14.27
CA SER A 235 -3.08 3.07 -15.57
C SER A 235 -3.72 3.91 -16.69
N ILE A 236 -3.10 3.91 -17.86
CA ILE A 236 -3.56 4.66 -19.03
C ILE A 236 -3.37 3.89 -20.34
N CYS A 237 -4.37 3.99 -21.21
CA CYS A 237 -4.29 3.64 -22.62
C CYS A 237 -4.67 4.85 -23.48
N ARG A 238 -4.35 4.81 -24.78
CA ARG A 238 -4.79 5.81 -25.75
C ARG A 238 -5.30 5.20 -27.05
N SER A 239 -6.16 5.91 -27.76
CA SER A 239 -6.67 5.58 -29.09
C SER A 239 -6.85 6.84 -29.92
N THR A 240 -6.85 6.72 -31.25
CA THR A 240 -7.29 7.80 -32.14
C THR A 240 -8.82 7.84 -32.31
N SER A 241 -9.53 6.87 -31.72
CA SER A 241 -11.00 6.85 -31.64
C SER A 241 -11.45 6.83 -30.18
N ALA A 242 -12.48 7.62 -29.86
CA ALA A 242 -13.04 7.68 -28.50
C ALA A 242 -13.78 6.40 -28.09
N THR A 243 -14.15 5.56 -29.05
CA THR A 243 -15.07 4.43 -28.83
C THR A 243 -14.38 3.07 -28.75
N GLY A 244 -13.07 2.99 -28.97
CA GLY A 244 -12.35 1.72 -28.92
C GLY A 244 -10.96 1.80 -29.54
N GLY A 245 -10.27 0.66 -29.61
CA GLY A 245 -8.90 0.58 -30.12
C GLY A 245 -7.85 1.16 -29.16
N PHE A 246 -8.19 1.27 -27.87
CA PHE A 246 -7.27 1.72 -26.84
C PHE A 246 -6.11 0.73 -26.69
N VAL A 247 -4.89 1.26 -26.74
CA VAL A 247 -3.65 0.51 -26.52
C VAL A 247 -2.78 1.24 -25.51
N ASP A 248 -1.92 0.50 -24.81
CA ASP A 248 -0.89 1.08 -23.96
C ASP A 248 0.35 1.54 -24.75
N LYS A 249 1.37 2.04 -24.04
CA LYS A 249 2.62 2.55 -24.63
C LYS A 249 3.40 1.50 -25.42
N ASP A 250 3.26 0.22 -25.07
CA ASP A 250 3.91 -0.90 -25.74
C ASP A 250 3.03 -1.48 -26.87
N GLY A 251 1.84 -0.91 -27.09
CA GLY A 251 0.91 -1.30 -28.14
C GLY A 251 0.00 -2.47 -27.76
N VAL A 252 -0.04 -2.88 -26.50
CA VAL A 252 -0.95 -3.94 -26.04
C VAL A 252 -2.35 -3.38 -25.91
N SER A 253 -3.33 -4.09 -26.45
CA SER A 253 -4.74 -3.70 -26.38
C SER A 253 -5.23 -3.63 -24.94
N CYS A 254 -5.93 -2.54 -24.60
CA CYS A 254 -6.59 -2.36 -23.31
C CYS A 254 -7.73 -3.37 -23.10
N LEU A 255 -8.23 -4.02 -24.17
CA LEU A 255 -9.16 -5.16 -24.05
C LEU A 255 -8.45 -6.51 -23.76
N ASN A 256 -7.13 -6.53 -23.84
CA ASN A 256 -6.28 -7.69 -23.55
C ASN A 256 -5.32 -7.39 -22.38
N SER A 257 -5.81 -6.68 -21.36
CA SER A 257 -5.06 -6.31 -20.14
C SER A 257 -3.85 -5.39 -20.38
N GLY A 258 -3.82 -4.66 -21.50
CA GLY A 258 -2.89 -3.55 -21.70
C GLY A 258 -3.19 -2.38 -20.75
N GLY A 259 -2.16 -1.64 -20.39
CA GLY A 259 -2.27 -0.46 -19.53
C GLY A 259 -0.90 0.05 -19.11
N THR A 260 -0.55 1.28 -19.48
CA THR A 260 0.70 1.90 -19.02
C THR A 260 0.49 2.46 -17.62
N LEU A 261 1.32 2.04 -16.66
CA LEU A 261 1.28 2.56 -15.30
C LEU A 261 1.59 4.06 -15.25
N LEU A 262 0.59 4.87 -14.91
CA LEU A 262 0.69 6.33 -14.84
C LEU A 262 1.10 6.81 -13.44
N LEU A 263 0.53 6.23 -12.38
CA LEU A 263 0.85 6.54 -10.99
C LEU A 263 0.62 5.30 -10.12
N ALA A 264 1.53 5.03 -9.19
CA ALA A 264 1.43 3.92 -8.25
C ALA A 264 1.90 4.36 -6.85
N SER A 265 1.75 3.49 -5.86
CA SER A 265 2.29 3.72 -4.52
C SER A 265 3.78 4.09 -4.57
N HIS A 266 4.16 5.15 -3.86
CA HIS A 266 5.54 5.63 -3.72
C HIS A 266 5.65 6.46 -2.45
N ASP A 267 6.80 6.39 -1.78
CA ASP A 267 7.08 7.15 -0.56
C ASP A 267 5.93 7.04 0.47
N TYR A 268 5.24 8.14 0.76
CA TYR A 268 4.08 8.15 1.68
C TYR A 268 2.73 8.04 0.98
N VAL A 269 2.70 8.07 -0.35
CA VAL A 269 1.51 7.91 -1.18
C VAL A 269 1.22 6.44 -1.37
N TYR A 270 0.12 5.95 -0.79
CA TYR A 270 -0.29 4.56 -0.94
C TYR A 270 -1.65 4.44 -1.62
N GLY A 271 -1.75 3.55 -2.59
CA GLY A 271 -3.00 3.25 -3.27
C GLY A 271 -3.62 4.45 -4.02
N PRO A 272 -2.89 5.23 -4.83
CA PRO A 272 -3.50 6.34 -5.55
C PRO A 272 -4.47 5.85 -6.63
N GLY A 273 -5.69 6.39 -6.66
CA GLY A 273 -6.68 6.09 -7.70
C GLY A 273 -8.00 6.86 -7.56
N GLY A 274 -9.07 6.35 -8.18
CA GLY A 274 -10.35 7.05 -8.26
C GLY A 274 -10.21 8.40 -8.97
N GLN A 275 -9.44 8.38 -10.06
CA GLN A 275 -8.81 9.57 -10.64
C GLN A 275 -9.67 10.30 -11.66
N GLY A 276 -9.28 11.55 -11.94
CA GLY A 276 -9.67 12.25 -13.17
C GLY A 276 -8.66 13.31 -13.58
N ILE A 277 -8.98 14.02 -14.67
CA ILE A 277 -8.10 15.04 -15.26
C ILE A 277 -8.80 16.40 -15.27
N LEU A 278 -8.16 17.40 -14.66
CA LEU A 278 -8.57 18.80 -14.77
C LEU A 278 -7.67 19.54 -15.74
N ASN A 279 -8.25 20.34 -16.64
CA ASN A 279 -7.49 21.31 -17.43
C ASN A 279 -7.39 22.64 -16.68
N ASP A 280 -6.32 22.79 -15.91
CA ASP A 280 -6.02 23.99 -15.15
C ASP A 280 -5.39 25.06 -16.05
N LYS A 281 -5.85 26.31 -15.93
CA LYS A 281 -5.35 27.41 -16.77
C LYS A 281 -3.86 27.70 -16.60
N SER A 282 -3.33 27.49 -15.40
CA SER A 282 -1.93 27.81 -15.04
C SER A 282 -1.02 26.59 -15.09
N LYS A 283 -1.55 25.40 -14.76
CA LYS A 283 -0.79 24.15 -14.65
C LYS A 283 -1.00 23.24 -15.86
N GLY A 284 -1.94 23.51 -16.75
CA GLY A 284 -2.31 22.61 -17.85
C GLY A 284 -3.07 21.40 -17.32
N LEU A 285 -2.85 20.22 -17.91
CA LEU A 285 -3.53 19.00 -17.47
C LEU A 285 -2.97 18.53 -16.11
N VAL A 286 -3.86 18.45 -15.13
CA VAL A 286 -3.59 17.99 -13.76
C VAL A 286 -4.34 16.68 -13.56
N LEU A 287 -3.61 15.65 -13.13
CA LEU A 287 -4.17 14.41 -12.60
C LEU A 287 -4.60 14.66 -11.16
N TYR A 288 -5.84 14.34 -10.81
CA TYR A 288 -6.33 14.37 -9.43
C TYR A 288 -6.82 12.98 -9.00
N TYR A 289 -6.72 12.65 -7.72
CA TYR A 289 -7.00 11.32 -7.18
C TYR A 289 -7.15 11.36 -5.65
N HIS A 290 -7.60 10.26 -5.06
CA HIS A 290 -7.45 10.01 -3.62
C HIS A 290 -6.28 9.06 -3.36
N TYR A 291 -5.69 9.12 -2.17
CA TYR A 291 -4.69 8.16 -1.72
C TYR A 291 -4.67 8.05 -0.20
N ALA A 292 -4.12 6.96 0.34
CA ALA A 292 -3.80 6.85 1.76
C ALA A 292 -2.42 7.48 2.03
N ASP A 293 -2.38 8.57 2.80
CA ASP A 293 -1.12 9.11 3.32
C ASP A 293 -0.67 8.27 4.51
N THR A 294 0.34 7.42 4.29
CA THR A 294 0.85 6.48 5.31
C THR A 294 1.40 7.15 6.57
N ARG A 295 1.60 8.47 6.57
CA ARG A 295 2.00 9.26 7.74
C ARG A 295 0.82 9.68 8.62
N ILE A 296 -0.39 9.70 8.05
CA ILE A 296 -1.65 10.04 8.72
C ILE A 296 -2.33 8.74 9.15
N GLY A 297 -2.68 7.91 8.17
CA GLY A 297 -3.46 6.71 8.39
C GLY A 297 -3.79 6.01 7.07
N LYS A 298 -4.50 4.90 7.17
CA LYS A 298 -4.76 4.00 6.03
C LYS A 298 -6.24 3.76 5.80
N ALA A 299 -7.05 4.20 6.74
CA ALA A 299 -8.46 4.02 6.68
C ALA A 299 -9.06 5.01 5.69
N VAL A 300 -10.26 4.69 5.18
CA VAL A 300 -10.96 5.56 4.24
C VAL A 300 -11.17 6.95 4.84
N GLU A 301 -11.39 7.05 6.15
CA GLU A 301 -11.48 8.31 6.90
C GLU A 301 -10.18 9.14 6.92
N ASP A 302 -9.03 8.55 6.60
CA ASP A 302 -7.73 9.22 6.57
C ASP A 302 -7.27 9.58 5.14
N TYR A 303 -8.02 9.16 4.11
CA TYR A 303 -7.64 9.40 2.71
C TYR A 303 -7.47 10.89 2.42
N GLN A 304 -6.49 11.19 1.58
CA GLN A 304 -6.12 12.56 1.22
C GLN A 304 -6.34 12.81 -0.28
N PHE A 305 -6.67 14.06 -0.58
CA PHE A 305 -6.71 14.58 -1.94
C PHE A 305 -5.29 14.74 -2.49
N GLY A 306 -5.02 14.07 -3.60
CA GLY A 306 -3.77 14.19 -4.34
C GLY A 306 -3.99 14.82 -5.71
N TRP A 307 -3.01 15.63 -6.14
CA TRP A 307 -2.98 16.14 -7.50
C TRP A 307 -1.55 16.26 -8.03
N ASN A 308 -1.33 15.98 -9.30
CA ASN A 308 -0.03 16.12 -9.97
C ASN A 308 -0.21 16.79 -11.33
N GLN A 309 0.66 17.76 -11.63
CA GLN A 309 0.77 18.28 -12.99
C GLN A 309 1.31 17.17 -13.91
N LEU A 310 0.59 16.89 -15.01
CA LEU A 310 1.05 15.94 -16.01
C LEU A 310 2.08 16.59 -16.94
N THR A 311 3.22 15.93 -17.09
CA THR A 311 4.17 16.25 -18.16
C THR A 311 4.07 15.21 -19.27
N TRP A 312 4.59 15.53 -20.45
CA TRP A 312 4.32 14.76 -21.67
C TRP A 312 5.60 14.47 -22.42
N GLU A 313 5.79 13.20 -22.79
CA GLU A 313 6.91 12.74 -23.61
C GLU A 313 6.37 11.81 -24.70
N ASN A 314 6.64 12.11 -25.97
CA ASN A 314 6.16 11.33 -27.12
C ASN A 314 4.63 11.06 -27.08
N ASP A 315 3.87 12.09 -26.69
CA ASP A 315 2.41 12.04 -26.49
C ASP A 315 1.93 10.99 -25.47
N TRP A 316 2.77 10.64 -24.50
CA TRP A 316 2.38 9.89 -23.30
C TRP A 316 2.53 10.77 -22.05
N PRO A 317 1.53 10.81 -21.17
CA PRO A 317 1.66 11.56 -19.92
C PRO A 317 2.56 10.85 -18.93
N THR A 318 3.16 11.62 -18.04
CA THR A 318 3.89 11.12 -16.88
C THR A 318 3.60 11.98 -15.66
N ALA A 319 3.35 11.32 -14.54
CA ALA A 319 3.26 11.92 -13.21
C ALA A 319 4.63 11.92 -12.50
N ARG A 320 5.74 11.77 -13.25
CA ARG A 320 7.11 11.74 -12.72
C ARG A 320 7.74 13.12 -12.67
N LEU A 321 8.76 13.28 -11.82
CA LEU A 321 9.55 14.51 -11.70
C LEU A 321 10.18 14.89 -13.04
N ARG A 322 10.12 16.19 -13.38
CA ARG A 322 10.71 16.72 -14.60
C ARG A 322 12.23 16.86 -14.41
N ALA A 323 13.03 16.36 -15.36
CA ALA A 323 14.46 16.65 -15.39
C ALA A 323 14.69 18.16 -15.56
N GLY A 324 15.38 18.79 -14.60
CA GLY A 324 15.88 20.16 -14.73
C GLY A 324 14.97 21.30 -14.28
N VAL A 325 13.87 21.04 -13.54
CA VAL A 325 13.15 22.11 -12.81
C VAL A 325 13.57 22.02 -11.34
N PRO A 326 14.29 23.02 -10.79
CA PRO A 326 14.54 23.08 -9.35
C PRO A 326 13.20 23.11 -8.62
N ALA A 327 13.06 22.29 -7.56
CA ALA A 327 12.02 22.51 -6.57
C ALA A 327 12.12 23.97 -6.10
N ALA A 328 10.96 24.63 -5.97
CA ALA A 328 10.88 26.01 -5.52
C ALA A 328 11.71 26.20 -4.25
N SER A 329 12.42 27.32 -4.21
CA SER A 329 13.49 27.66 -3.27
C SER A 329 13.08 27.55 -1.80
N ASP A 330 13.65 26.57 -1.11
CA ASP A 330 13.85 26.62 0.34
C ASP A 330 15.08 27.49 0.63
N ASP A 331 14.83 28.79 0.78
CA ASP A 331 15.78 29.68 1.43
C ASP A 331 15.59 29.49 2.95
N ILE A 332 16.53 28.78 3.59
CA ILE A 332 17.05 29.05 4.95
C ILE A 332 18.11 27.99 5.33
N LEU A 333 19.34 28.50 5.50
CA LEU A 333 20.48 27.99 6.29
C LEU A 333 21.16 26.65 5.92
N GLN A 334 22.29 26.80 5.23
CA GLN A 334 23.33 25.79 5.02
C GLN A 334 23.99 25.29 6.32
N SER A 335 24.37 24.00 6.33
CA SER A 335 25.50 23.50 7.12
C SER A 335 26.36 22.49 6.33
N PRO A 336 27.66 22.32 6.66
CA PRO A 336 28.69 21.72 5.78
C PRO A 336 28.64 20.19 5.59
N HIS A 337 27.52 19.53 5.91
CA HIS A 337 27.33 18.09 5.66
C HIS A 337 26.81 17.76 4.25
N ALA A 338 26.43 18.79 3.46
CA ALA A 338 25.74 18.62 2.18
C ALA A 338 26.65 18.23 1.00
N ILE A 339 27.99 18.28 1.13
CA ILE A 339 28.89 18.08 -0.03
C ILE A 339 29.10 16.59 -0.37
N LEU A 340 28.67 15.65 0.47
CA LEU A 340 28.82 14.20 0.17
C LEU A 340 27.54 13.47 -0.27
N GLN A 341 26.40 14.16 -0.41
CA GLN A 341 25.12 13.48 -0.66
C GLN A 341 24.56 13.64 -2.09
N SER A 342 25.16 14.46 -2.96
CA SER A 342 24.60 14.73 -4.28
C SER A 342 24.80 13.59 -5.30
N ASN A 343 25.70 12.65 -5.03
CA ASN A 343 26.08 11.58 -5.97
C ASN A 343 25.73 10.16 -5.45
N VAL A 344 24.95 10.07 -4.38
CA VAL A 344 24.58 8.80 -3.74
C VAL A 344 23.08 8.54 -3.94
N PRO A 345 22.67 7.37 -4.46
CA PRO A 345 21.26 7.03 -4.67
C PRO A 345 20.41 7.22 -3.40
N PRO A 346 19.13 7.64 -3.50
CA PRO A 346 18.25 7.91 -2.34
C PRO A 346 18.14 6.73 -1.36
N THR A 347 18.13 5.49 -1.86
CA THR A 347 18.13 4.26 -1.05
C THR A 347 19.40 4.10 -0.22
N ILE A 348 20.56 4.42 -0.82
CA ILE A 348 21.83 4.42 -0.09
C ILE A 348 21.85 5.60 0.90
N ARG A 349 21.27 6.75 0.56
CA ARG A 349 21.10 7.91 1.47
C ARG A 349 20.23 7.57 2.70
N ASN A 350 19.18 6.76 2.51
CA ASN A 350 18.36 6.22 3.59
C ASN A 350 19.15 5.22 4.43
N LEU A 351 19.91 4.32 3.81
CA LEU A 351 20.89 3.48 4.54
C LEU A 351 21.93 4.31 5.31
N TYR A 352 22.40 5.43 4.76
CA TYR A 352 23.33 6.37 5.42
C TYR A 352 22.71 6.99 6.67
N ALA A 353 21.47 7.47 6.57
CA ALA A 353 20.73 8.07 7.69
C ALA A 353 20.39 7.06 8.79
N LEU A 354 20.36 5.77 8.43
CA LEU A 354 20.00 4.68 9.31
C LEU A 354 21.20 3.91 9.82
N ALA A 355 22.46 4.25 9.48
CA ALA A 355 23.63 3.41 9.79
C ALA A 355 24.53 3.91 10.94
N ILE A 356 25.06 3.00 11.77
CA ILE A 356 25.98 3.34 12.88
C ILE A 356 27.47 3.44 12.50
N ASN A 357 27.91 2.95 11.33
CA ASN A 357 29.33 2.88 10.96
C ASN A 357 29.62 3.47 9.56
N PRO A 358 30.21 4.68 9.46
CA PRO A 358 30.47 5.38 8.19
C PRO A 358 31.39 4.65 7.19
N GLU A 359 32.36 3.85 7.66
CA GLU A 359 33.30 3.13 6.78
C GLU A 359 32.61 1.97 6.05
N VAL A 360 31.67 1.30 6.72
CA VAL A 360 30.81 0.27 6.13
C VAL A 360 30.00 0.85 4.98
N ILE A 361 29.55 2.11 5.09
CA ILE A 361 28.72 2.75 4.08
C ILE A 361 29.53 3.16 2.86
N SER A 362 30.73 3.70 3.05
CA SER A 362 31.68 3.98 1.96
C SER A 362 32.01 2.72 1.15
N TYR A 363 32.02 1.57 1.81
CA TYR A 363 32.24 0.28 1.18
C TYR A 363 31.00 -0.27 0.47
N LEU A 364 29.82 -0.28 1.10
CA LEU A 364 28.56 -0.67 0.44
C LEU A 364 28.27 0.17 -0.81
N THR A 365 28.62 1.46 -0.78
CA THR A 365 28.52 2.39 -1.93
C THR A 365 29.42 1.97 -3.10
N ARG A 366 30.55 1.28 -2.84
CA ARG A 366 31.48 0.78 -3.87
C ARG A 366 31.08 -0.58 -4.44
N LEU A 367 30.19 -1.31 -3.77
CA LEU A 367 29.77 -2.66 -4.16
C LEU A 367 28.44 -2.73 -4.91
N VAL A 368 27.67 -1.64 -4.89
CA VAL A 368 26.33 -1.57 -5.47
C VAL A 368 26.40 -0.79 -6.78
N GLU A 369 26.40 -1.49 -7.91
CA GLU A 369 26.06 -0.86 -9.19
C GLU A 369 24.54 -0.61 -9.30
N PRO A 370 24.10 0.45 -10.02
CA PRO A 370 22.77 1.04 -9.80
C PRO A 370 21.57 0.27 -10.39
N GLU A 371 21.77 -0.68 -11.32
CA GLU A 371 20.67 -1.18 -12.17
C GLU A 371 19.94 -2.45 -11.70
N TRP A 372 20.22 -3.00 -10.52
CA TRP A 372 19.69 -4.33 -10.16
C TRP A 372 19.01 -4.43 -8.78
N LEU A 373 18.72 -3.29 -8.14
CA LEU A 373 18.09 -3.27 -6.80
C LEU A 373 16.55 -3.26 -6.79
N LEU A 374 15.89 -3.51 -7.93
CA LEU A 374 14.43 -3.53 -8.05
C LEU A 374 13.76 -4.89 -7.71
N GLU A 375 14.53 -5.92 -7.33
CA GLU A 375 13.96 -7.20 -6.88
C GLU A 375 14.30 -7.48 -5.40
N LEU A 376 13.36 -7.21 -4.49
CA LEU A 376 13.48 -7.62 -3.09
C LEU A 376 13.16 -9.11 -2.90
N TRP A 377 14.01 -9.97 -3.47
CA TRP A 377 14.23 -11.35 -3.01
C TRP A 377 15.67 -11.88 -3.20
N ALA A 378 16.63 -11.06 -3.65
CA ALA A 378 18.04 -11.46 -3.62
C ALA A 378 18.97 -10.25 -3.45
N PHE A 379 19.33 -9.95 -2.20
CA PHE A 379 20.49 -9.10 -1.94
C PHE A 379 21.74 -9.76 -2.55
N ARG A 380 22.34 -9.09 -3.51
CA ARG A 380 23.51 -9.58 -4.23
C ARG A 380 24.69 -8.62 -4.00
N LEU A 381 25.21 -8.50 -2.78
CA LEU A 381 26.51 -7.83 -2.57
C LEU A 381 27.63 -8.61 -3.27
N ARG A 382 28.56 -7.96 -3.99
CA ARG A 382 29.82 -8.60 -4.45
C ARG A 382 30.96 -8.09 -3.57
N VAL A 383 31.35 -8.83 -2.55
CA VAL A 383 32.59 -8.56 -1.80
C VAL A 383 33.72 -9.34 -2.48
N THR A 384 34.72 -8.67 -3.05
CA THR A 384 35.75 -9.34 -3.86
C THR A 384 37.06 -9.63 -3.15
N THR A 385 37.34 -9.10 -1.95
CA THR A 385 38.61 -9.39 -1.24
C THR A 385 38.53 -9.32 0.30
N PRO A 386 39.40 -10.07 1.05
CA PRO A 386 39.33 -10.20 2.52
C PRO A 386 39.97 -9.07 3.36
N ASP A 387 40.52 -8.02 2.75
CA ASP A 387 41.28 -6.97 3.46
C ASP A 387 40.44 -5.77 3.94
N ASP A 388 39.12 -5.89 3.95
CA ASP A 388 38.19 -4.78 4.20
C ASP A 388 37.80 -4.59 5.67
N THR A 389 37.70 -3.33 6.13
CA THR A 389 37.28 -2.92 7.48
C THR A 389 35.99 -3.61 7.97
N ILE A 390 35.07 -3.93 7.05
CA ILE A 390 33.82 -4.67 7.34
C ILE A 390 34.12 -6.08 7.87
N ALA A 391 35.07 -6.77 7.27
CA ALA A 391 35.46 -8.12 7.67
C ALA A 391 35.95 -8.09 9.13
N LYS A 392 36.76 -7.09 9.51
CA LYS A 392 37.24 -6.92 10.90
C LYS A 392 36.14 -6.54 11.89
N GLU A 393 35.17 -5.73 11.47
CA GLU A 393 34.09 -5.30 12.37
C GLU A 393 33.04 -6.41 12.58
N VAL A 394 32.73 -7.18 11.53
CA VAL A 394 31.89 -8.38 11.66
C VAL A 394 32.63 -9.53 12.34
N GLU A 395 33.94 -9.65 12.13
CA GLU A 395 34.80 -10.56 12.88
C GLU A 395 34.65 -10.28 14.38
N LYS A 396 34.84 -9.05 14.87
CA LYS A 396 34.61 -8.72 16.30
C LYS A 396 33.22 -9.15 16.83
N LEU A 397 32.20 -9.14 15.97
CA LEU A 397 30.82 -9.48 16.34
C LEU A 397 30.54 -10.98 16.30
N VAL A 398 31.18 -11.76 15.43
CA VAL A 398 30.87 -13.18 15.21
C VAL A 398 32.02 -14.11 15.64
N SER A 399 33.19 -13.55 15.99
CA SER A 399 34.45 -14.25 16.27
C SER A 399 34.41 -15.05 17.56
N TYR A 400 33.96 -16.30 17.49
CA TYR A 400 34.69 -17.38 18.18
C TYR A 400 34.39 -18.75 17.60
N ASN A 401 34.34 -18.86 16.28
CA ASN A 401 33.97 -20.13 15.69
C ASN A 401 34.58 -20.28 14.30
N ILE A 402 35.17 -21.44 14.06
CA ILE A 402 35.73 -22.07 12.83
C ILE A 402 34.97 -21.85 11.51
N TRP A 403 33.90 -21.06 11.53
CA TRP A 403 32.95 -20.79 10.47
C TRP A 403 33.09 -19.38 9.89
N TRP A 404 34.05 -18.55 10.31
CA TRP A 404 34.28 -17.21 9.75
C TRP A 404 34.56 -17.25 8.24
N THR A 405 35.45 -18.13 7.83
CA THR A 405 35.76 -18.39 6.42
C THR A 405 34.53 -18.89 5.67
N THR A 406 33.69 -19.71 6.31
CA THR A 406 32.43 -20.19 5.76
C THR A 406 31.40 -19.08 5.60
N TRP A 407 31.22 -18.24 6.61
CA TRP A 407 30.30 -17.11 6.58
C TRP A 407 30.69 -16.09 5.51
N LEU A 408 31.96 -15.68 5.48
CA LEU A 408 32.46 -14.73 4.50
C LEU A 408 32.29 -15.27 3.09
N LYS A 409 32.56 -16.57 2.88
CA LYS A 409 32.33 -17.25 1.61
C LYS A 409 30.84 -17.34 1.25
N GLU A 410 29.97 -17.73 2.17
CA GLU A 410 28.52 -17.82 1.94
C GLU A 410 27.92 -16.43 1.65
N PHE A 411 28.43 -15.39 2.30
CA PHE A 411 28.06 -14.00 2.05
C PHE A 411 28.55 -13.51 0.68
N GLN A 412 29.83 -13.75 0.35
CA GLN A 412 30.44 -13.37 -0.94
C GLN A 412 29.79 -14.06 -2.12
N ASN A 413 29.47 -15.34 -1.98
CA ASN A 413 28.86 -16.16 -3.02
C ASN A 413 27.33 -16.03 -3.09
N ARG A 414 26.71 -15.44 -2.05
CA ARG A 414 25.25 -15.36 -1.86
C ARG A 414 24.60 -16.73 -1.69
N ASP A 415 25.33 -17.67 -1.11
CA ASP A 415 24.86 -19.02 -0.83
C ASP A 415 23.87 -19.03 0.34
N ASN A 416 23.86 -17.98 1.19
CA ASN A 416 22.98 -17.90 2.35
C ASN A 416 22.56 -16.44 2.69
N CYS A 417 21.26 -16.13 2.53
CA CYS A 417 20.70 -14.80 2.79
C CYS A 417 20.73 -14.38 4.27
N ASP A 418 20.82 -15.33 5.19
CA ASP A 418 20.91 -15.07 6.63
C ASP A 418 22.24 -14.40 7.04
N ALA A 419 23.31 -14.62 6.25
CA ALA A 419 24.61 -13.98 6.48
C ALA A 419 24.52 -12.46 6.31
N LEU A 420 23.78 -12.03 5.30
CA LEU A 420 23.49 -10.63 5.03
C LEU A 420 22.51 -10.05 6.06
N LEU A 421 21.43 -10.78 6.40
CA LEU A 421 20.47 -10.33 7.39
C LEU A 421 21.19 -9.97 8.71
N ALA A 422 22.15 -10.79 9.14
CA ALA A 422 22.99 -10.48 10.30
C ALA A 422 23.68 -9.12 10.16
N ILE A 423 24.29 -8.80 9.01
CA ILE A 423 24.93 -7.50 8.79
C ILE A 423 23.91 -6.36 8.89
N LEU A 424 22.74 -6.51 8.25
CA LEU A 424 21.71 -5.48 8.22
C LEU A 424 21.14 -5.19 9.62
N LEU A 425 20.87 -6.23 10.40
CA LEU A 425 20.42 -6.11 11.79
C LEU A 425 21.45 -5.38 12.66
N TYR A 426 22.74 -5.55 12.37
CA TYR A 426 23.80 -4.87 13.09
C TYR A 426 23.90 -3.40 12.69
N ILE A 427 23.87 -3.09 11.40
CA ILE A 427 24.23 -1.75 10.94
C ILE A 427 23.07 -0.76 10.99
N LEU A 428 21.81 -1.20 11.12
CA LEU A 428 20.61 -0.35 11.06
C LEU A 428 19.95 -0.08 12.45
N PRO A 429 20.37 0.93 13.23
CA PRO A 429 19.82 1.30 14.54
C PRO A 429 18.34 1.68 14.60
N ASN A 430 17.75 2.12 13.49
CA ASN A 430 16.38 2.65 13.47
C ASN A 430 15.34 1.66 12.94
N VAL A 431 15.69 0.38 12.79
CA VAL A 431 14.73 -0.67 12.38
C VAL A 431 13.68 -0.83 13.47
N ARG A 432 12.41 -0.57 13.12
CA ARG A 432 11.25 -0.70 14.03
C ARG A 432 10.46 -1.99 13.86
N SER A 433 10.49 -2.59 12.67
CA SER A 433 9.77 -3.83 12.41
C SER A 433 10.57 -4.73 11.48
N ILE A 434 10.56 -6.03 11.75
CA ILE A 434 11.19 -7.03 10.88
C ILE A 434 10.18 -8.13 10.60
N GLU A 435 10.04 -8.47 9.32
CA GLU A 435 9.51 -9.75 8.89
C GLU A 435 10.67 -10.65 8.46
N TRP A 436 10.80 -11.81 9.10
CA TRP A 436 11.91 -12.72 8.90
C TRP A 436 11.41 -14.10 8.49
N LEU A 437 11.73 -14.48 7.26
CA LEU A 437 11.56 -15.83 6.76
C LEU A 437 12.57 -16.78 7.41
N TRP A 438 12.09 -17.67 8.27
CA TRP A 438 12.91 -18.58 9.06
C TRP A 438 13.06 -19.94 8.37
N VAL A 439 14.27 -20.18 7.87
CA VAL A 439 14.68 -21.47 7.31
C VAL A 439 15.70 -22.10 8.26
N GLU A 440 15.30 -23.11 9.02
CA GLU A 440 16.10 -23.69 10.11
C GLU A 440 17.53 -24.08 9.70
N ALA A 441 17.71 -24.65 8.50
CA ALA A 441 19.02 -25.04 7.97
C ALA A 441 19.91 -23.85 7.54
N SER A 442 19.29 -22.70 7.25
CA SER A 442 19.98 -21.53 6.68
C SER A 442 20.14 -20.39 7.70
N THR A 443 19.33 -20.38 8.77
CA THR A 443 19.28 -19.32 9.79
C THR A 443 20.34 -19.56 10.87
N ARG A 444 21.57 -19.05 10.65
CA ARG A 444 22.78 -19.41 11.42
C ARG A 444 23.53 -18.20 12.02
N TYR A 445 23.44 -17.04 11.39
CA TYR A 445 24.26 -15.86 11.62
C TYR A 445 23.46 -14.73 12.25
N ALA A 446 22.25 -14.45 11.75
CA ALA A 446 21.41 -13.40 12.33
C ALA A 446 20.99 -13.78 13.76
N LEU A 447 20.74 -15.07 14.03
CA LEU A 447 20.48 -15.56 15.38
C LEU A 447 21.65 -15.35 16.34
N LYS A 448 22.87 -15.69 15.90
CA LYS A 448 24.08 -15.48 16.71
C LYS A 448 24.30 -14.00 17.01
N LEU A 449 23.94 -13.12 16.08
CA LEU A 449 24.00 -11.69 16.33
C LEU A 449 22.99 -11.25 17.38
N VAL A 450 21.74 -11.71 17.28
CA VAL A 450 20.70 -11.44 18.30
C VAL A 450 21.13 -11.97 19.67
N ASP A 451 21.69 -13.19 19.73
CA ASP A 451 22.26 -13.77 20.95
C ASP A 451 23.37 -12.87 21.54
N LYS A 452 24.26 -12.33 20.69
CA LYS A 452 25.33 -11.43 21.14
C LYS A 452 24.80 -10.08 21.63
N ILE A 453 23.85 -9.48 20.91
CA ILE A 453 23.21 -8.22 21.31
C ILE A 453 22.59 -8.38 22.69
N THR A 454 21.94 -9.51 22.93
CA THR A 454 21.20 -9.80 24.17
C THR A 454 22.11 -10.25 25.32
N LEU A 455 23.27 -10.86 25.06
CA LEU A 455 24.28 -11.21 26.07
C LEU A 455 25.14 -10.01 26.52
N HIS A 456 25.28 -8.97 25.69
CA HIS A 456 26.10 -7.79 25.97
C HIS A 456 25.27 -6.52 26.24
N GLN A 457 24.15 -6.66 26.98
CA GLN A 457 23.11 -5.64 27.25
C GLN A 457 23.63 -4.22 27.59
N GLY A 458 24.82 -4.08 28.16
CA GLY A 458 25.41 -2.77 28.51
C GLY A 458 26.02 -1.98 27.34
N GLN A 459 26.27 -2.61 26.19
CA GLN A 459 26.95 -1.97 25.04
C GLN A 459 25.99 -1.44 23.97
N PHE A 460 24.74 -1.90 23.96
CA PHE A 460 23.75 -1.56 22.93
C PHE A 460 22.51 -0.92 23.59
N LYS A 461 22.54 0.41 23.76
CA LYS A 461 21.41 1.23 24.24
C LYS A 461 20.34 1.42 23.14
N GLU A 462 19.27 2.16 23.38
CA GLU A 462 18.23 2.53 22.38
C GLU A 462 18.78 3.10 21.06
N SER A 463 20.01 3.61 21.05
CA SER A 463 20.72 4.12 19.87
C SER A 463 21.56 3.05 19.12
N GLY A 464 21.61 1.81 19.62
CA GLY A 464 22.37 0.70 19.06
C GLY A 464 21.58 -0.19 18.11
N PRO A 465 22.20 -1.25 17.56
CA PRO A 465 21.55 -2.23 16.69
C PRO A 465 20.32 -2.84 17.37
N LEU A 466 19.18 -2.85 16.66
CA LEU A 466 17.87 -3.32 17.17
C LEU A 466 17.33 -2.55 18.39
N GLY A 467 17.96 -1.45 18.79
CA GLY A 467 17.56 -0.64 19.95
C GLY A 467 16.15 -0.04 19.81
N LYS A 468 15.67 0.17 18.58
CA LYS A 468 14.32 0.66 18.25
C LYS A 468 13.39 -0.41 17.67
N LEU A 469 13.76 -1.69 17.74
CA LEU A 469 12.95 -2.76 17.18
C LEU A 469 11.70 -2.99 18.03
N GLU A 470 10.55 -2.62 17.49
CA GLU A 470 9.25 -2.66 18.16
C GLU A 470 8.44 -3.93 17.82
N LYS A 471 8.60 -4.46 16.60
CA LYS A 471 7.81 -5.58 16.10
C LYS A 471 8.67 -6.62 15.39
N VAL A 472 8.40 -7.90 15.66
CA VAL A 472 9.01 -9.02 14.94
C VAL A 472 7.93 -9.99 14.47
N LEU A 473 7.97 -10.35 13.19
CA LEU A 473 7.18 -11.41 12.58
C LEU A 473 8.12 -12.50 12.04
N LEU A 474 8.03 -13.71 12.57
CA LEU A 474 8.81 -14.86 12.08
C LEU A 474 7.92 -15.80 11.25
N LYS A 475 8.30 -16.07 10.00
CA LYS A 475 7.58 -16.99 9.10
C LYS A 475 8.40 -18.25 8.86
N GLY A 476 8.02 -19.39 9.45
CA GLY A 476 8.70 -20.66 9.24
C GLY A 476 8.38 -21.31 7.88
N THR A 477 9.32 -22.04 7.28
CA THR A 477 9.20 -22.54 5.88
C THR A 477 9.15 -24.08 5.70
N GLY A 478 8.59 -24.88 6.61
CA GLY A 478 8.67 -26.36 6.44
C GLY A 478 7.67 -27.22 7.22
N ARG A 479 7.69 -28.55 6.98
CA ARG A 479 6.95 -29.57 7.76
C ARG A 479 7.56 -29.72 9.17
N THR A 480 6.92 -30.46 10.09
CA THR A 480 7.26 -30.63 11.53
C THR A 480 8.76 -30.72 11.93
N ALA A 481 9.66 -31.20 11.07
CA ALA A 481 11.11 -31.18 11.30
C ALA A 481 11.78 -29.78 11.20
N GLY A 482 11.12 -28.80 10.56
CA GLY A 482 11.60 -27.42 10.34
C GLY A 482 10.93 -26.36 11.21
N MET A 483 10.16 -26.76 12.24
CA MET A 483 9.56 -25.83 13.21
C MET A 483 10.63 -25.09 14.03
N ILE A 484 10.38 -23.81 14.30
CA ILE A 484 11.24 -22.91 15.06
C ILE A 484 11.26 -23.35 16.52
N GLU A 485 12.44 -23.71 17.04
CA GLU A 485 12.57 -24.02 18.46
C GLU A 485 12.46 -22.74 19.30
N LEU A 486 11.57 -22.75 20.29
CA LEU A 486 11.32 -21.61 21.19
C LEU A 486 12.63 -21.01 21.72
N LYS A 487 13.59 -21.85 22.14
CA LYS A 487 14.89 -21.41 22.67
C LYS A 487 15.67 -20.47 21.75
N LYS A 488 15.46 -20.56 20.43
CA LYS A 488 16.17 -19.74 19.43
C LYS A 488 15.60 -18.33 19.32
N ILE A 489 14.35 -18.14 19.70
CA ILE A 489 13.66 -16.85 19.58
C ILE A 489 13.55 -16.12 20.90
N LEU A 490 13.73 -16.80 22.04
CA LEU A 490 13.70 -16.18 23.36
C LEU A 490 14.65 -14.96 23.52
N PRO A 491 15.86 -14.92 22.94
CA PRO A 491 16.73 -13.75 23.02
C PRO A 491 16.06 -12.44 22.57
N LEU A 492 15.16 -12.50 21.57
CA LEU A 492 14.43 -11.31 21.09
C LEU A 492 13.61 -10.63 22.19
N PHE A 493 13.15 -11.39 23.18
CA PHE A 493 12.31 -10.90 24.27
C PHE A 493 13.06 -10.01 25.28
N HIS A 494 14.39 -9.96 25.20
CA HIS A 494 15.23 -9.05 25.99
C HIS A 494 15.47 -7.71 25.28
N LEU A 495 14.97 -7.52 24.05
CA LEU A 495 15.11 -6.25 23.35
C LEU A 495 14.21 -5.18 23.99
N PRO A 496 14.76 -4.00 24.33
CA PRO A 496 14.07 -3.02 25.17
C PRO A 496 12.86 -2.39 24.50
N SER A 497 12.87 -2.25 23.17
CA SER A 497 11.75 -1.63 22.43
C SER A 497 10.73 -2.64 21.93
N LEU A 498 10.95 -3.95 22.10
CA LEU A 498 10.10 -4.96 21.50
C LEU A 498 8.77 -5.08 22.27
N HIS A 499 7.68 -4.75 21.57
CA HIS A 499 6.33 -4.77 22.13
C HIS A 499 5.39 -5.75 21.43
N GLY A 500 5.64 -6.05 20.15
CA GLY A 500 4.85 -7.00 19.36
C GLY A 500 5.69 -8.15 18.82
N PHE A 501 5.25 -9.38 19.05
CA PHE A 501 5.91 -10.57 18.53
C PHE A 501 4.89 -11.55 17.94
N SER A 502 5.07 -11.89 16.66
CA SER A 502 4.26 -12.87 15.94
C SER A 502 5.16 -13.93 15.32
N ALA A 503 4.78 -15.20 15.40
CA ALA A 503 5.57 -16.28 14.82
C ALA A 503 4.71 -17.44 14.30
N GLN A 504 5.15 -18.03 13.20
CA GLN A 504 4.59 -19.25 12.63
C GLN A 504 5.48 -20.46 12.96
N MET A 505 4.87 -21.63 13.15
CA MET A 505 5.57 -22.91 13.26
C MET A 505 6.55 -23.01 14.45
N VAL A 506 6.21 -22.46 15.62
CA VAL A 506 7.03 -22.51 16.84
C VAL A 506 6.78 -23.80 17.64
N LYS A 507 7.82 -24.39 18.23
CA LYS A 507 7.75 -25.54 19.16
C LYS A 507 8.52 -25.32 20.46
N ASP A 508 7.98 -25.75 21.59
CA ASP A 508 8.57 -25.62 22.95
C ASP A 508 8.95 -26.97 23.60
N PHE A 509 9.36 -27.95 22.81
CA PHE A 509 9.56 -29.33 23.29
C PHE A 509 10.80 -29.55 24.18
N ASN A 510 11.62 -28.52 24.42
CA ASN A 510 12.84 -28.64 25.22
C ASN A 510 12.55 -28.39 26.70
N ARG A 511 12.34 -29.47 27.48
CA ARG A 511 12.07 -29.43 28.94
C ARG A 511 13.19 -28.86 29.81
N LEU A 512 14.38 -28.58 29.25
CA LEU A 512 15.58 -28.15 29.99
C LEU A 512 15.84 -26.64 29.93
N LEU A 513 14.91 -25.85 29.39
CA LEU A 513 15.03 -24.40 29.35
C LEU A 513 14.87 -23.82 30.76
N SER A 514 15.97 -23.71 31.50
CA SER A 514 15.97 -23.38 32.93
C SER A 514 16.61 -22.02 33.27
N GLU A 515 16.98 -21.20 32.29
CA GLU A 515 17.97 -20.14 32.54
C GLU A 515 17.71 -18.75 31.95
N MET A 516 16.50 -18.44 31.46
CA MET A 516 16.18 -17.05 31.11
C MET A 516 15.51 -16.32 32.26
N LYS A 517 16.29 -15.42 32.90
CA LYS A 517 15.83 -14.48 33.92
C LYS A 517 15.50 -13.14 33.26
N GLY A 518 14.52 -12.42 33.82
CA GLY A 518 14.12 -11.08 33.39
C GLY A 518 12.65 -11.01 32.96
N SER A 519 12.21 -9.80 32.59
CA SER A 519 10.89 -9.52 32.05
C SER A 519 11.03 -8.93 30.65
N SER A 520 10.09 -9.25 29.77
CA SER A 520 9.98 -8.70 28.43
C SER A 520 8.97 -7.55 28.39
N ASN A 521 9.20 -6.60 27.48
CA ASN A 521 8.28 -5.50 27.17
C ASN A 521 7.21 -5.89 26.14
N VAL A 522 7.20 -7.14 25.69
CA VAL A 522 6.20 -7.66 24.75
C VAL A 522 4.83 -7.69 25.42
N THR A 523 3.88 -7.00 24.79
CA THR A 523 2.48 -6.89 25.22
C THR A 523 1.53 -7.61 24.26
N HIS A 524 1.97 -7.91 23.05
CA HIS A 524 1.19 -8.61 22.03
C HIS A 524 1.94 -9.83 21.52
N LEU A 525 1.37 -11.01 21.75
CA LEU A 525 1.89 -12.30 21.31
C LEU A 525 0.92 -12.96 20.33
N GLU A 526 1.44 -13.39 19.19
CA GLU A 526 0.70 -14.20 18.24
C GLU A 526 1.52 -15.41 17.79
N LEU A 527 0.94 -16.60 17.89
CA LEU A 527 1.56 -17.87 17.51
C LEU A 527 0.63 -18.60 16.56
N ARG A 528 1.07 -18.84 15.34
CA ARG A 528 0.32 -19.53 14.28
C ARG A 528 0.95 -20.86 13.94
N GLN A 529 0.14 -21.86 13.61
CA GLN A 529 0.60 -23.22 13.24
C GLN A 529 1.65 -23.79 14.21
N SER A 530 1.57 -23.37 15.48
CA SER A 530 2.60 -23.62 16.48
C SER A 530 2.16 -24.75 17.39
N THR A 531 3.11 -25.52 17.92
CA THR A 531 2.83 -26.71 18.72
C THR A 531 3.51 -26.61 20.06
N THR A 532 2.84 -27.10 21.10
CA THR A 532 3.35 -26.99 22.47
C THR A 532 3.29 -28.31 23.24
N LEU A 533 4.29 -28.50 24.11
CA LEU A 533 4.37 -29.48 25.20
C LEU A 533 4.22 -28.81 26.57
N THR A 534 4.71 -27.57 26.74
CA THR A 534 4.76 -26.85 28.03
C THR A 534 3.74 -25.71 28.14
N GLY A 535 2.81 -25.59 27.19
CA GLY A 535 1.88 -24.46 27.12
C GLY A 535 2.55 -23.11 26.86
N PHE A 536 3.76 -23.08 26.30
CA PHE A 536 4.58 -21.87 26.17
C PHE A 536 4.84 -21.14 27.50
N GLU A 537 4.89 -21.88 28.62
CA GLU A 537 5.12 -21.37 29.98
C GLU A 537 6.17 -20.27 30.06
N LEU A 538 7.35 -20.50 29.48
CA LEU A 538 8.46 -19.55 29.52
C LEU A 538 8.19 -18.26 28.75
N LEU A 539 7.52 -18.36 27.59
CA LEU A 539 7.21 -17.22 26.74
C LEU A 539 6.19 -16.29 27.42
N ILE A 540 5.12 -16.89 27.93
CA ILE A 540 4.08 -16.21 28.71
C ILE A 540 4.67 -15.66 30.02
N GLY A 541 5.56 -16.45 30.64
CA GLY A 541 6.32 -16.09 31.83
C GLY A 541 7.12 -14.80 31.67
N LEU A 542 7.81 -14.62 30.54
CA LEU A 542 8.60 -13.41 30.26
C LEU A 542 7.71 -12.17 30.06
N CYS A 543 6.52 -12.32 29.49
CA CYS A 543 5.64 -11.20 29.12
C CYS A 543 4.74 -10.79 30.30
N SER A 544 5.32 -10.16 31.32
CA SER A 544 4.57 -9.77 32.53
C SER A 544 3.45 -8.76 32.29
N GLY A 545 3.53 -7.96 31.21
CA GLY A 545 2.50 -6.99 30.80
C GLY A 545 1.69 -7.45 29.58
N LEU A 546 1.51 -8.76 29.38
CA LEU A 546 0.84 -9.32 28.22
C LEU A 546 -0.63 -8.87 28.16
N LYS A 547 -0.99 -8.13 27.10
CA LYS A 547 -2.34 -7.61 26.82
C LYS A 547 -3.10 -8.45 25.80
N SER A 548 -2.41 -8.96 24.78
CA SER A 548 -3.03 -9.77 23.73
C SER A 548 -2.25 -11.06 23.54
N PHE A 549 -2.95 -12.19 23.61
CA PHE A 549 -2.41 -13.50 23.25
C PHE A 549 -3.29 -14.18 22.20
N LYS A 550 -2.74 -14.43 21.02
CA LYS A 550 -3.41 -15.14 19.94
C LYS A 550 -2.67 -16.43 19.62
N TYR A 551 -3.35 -17.55 19.67
CA TYR A 551 -2.79 -18.85 19.34
C TYR A 551 -3.69 -19.59 18.37
N TYR A 552 -3.17 -19.77 17.16
CA TYR A 552 -3.80 -20.51 16.08
C TYR A 552 -3.08 -21.86 15.94
N TYR A 553 -3.79 -22.96 16.21
CA TYR A 553 -3.20 -24.30 16.24
C TYR A 553 -3.60 -25.15 15.02
N GLU A 554 -2.75 -26.12 14.67
CA GLU A 554 -3.07 -27.16 13.69
C GLU A 554 -3.95 -28.25 14.35
N PRO A 555 -5.07 -28.67 13.75
CA PRO A 555 -5.93 -29.71 14.31
C PRO A 555 -5.19 -31.04 14.55
N GLY A 556 -5.38 -31.66 15.74
CA GLY A 556 -4.75 -32.95 16.03
C GLY A 556 -5.21 -33.62 17.34
N PRO A 557 -4.86 -34.91 17.56
CA PRO A 557 -5.43 -35.76 18.61
C PRO A 557 -5.10 -35.35 20.06
N PHE A 558 -4.29 -34.31 20.26
CA PHE A 558 -3.89 -33.81 21.58
C PHE A 558 -4.28 -32.34 21.83
N MET A 559 -5.16 -31.78 21.00
CA MET A 559 -5.58 -30.36 21.01
C MET A 559 -6.09 -29.88 22.38
N PHE A 560 -7.05 -30.59 22.98
CA PHE A 560 -7.66 -30.19 24.26
C PHE A 560 -6.64 -30.14 25.41
N LYS A 561 -5.71 -31.12 25.43
CA LYS A 561 -4.66 -31.18 26.45
C LYS A 561 -3.66 -30.01 26.31
N LYS A 562 -3.31 -29.63 25.08
CA LYS A 562 -2.39 -28.51 24.81
C LYS A 562 -3.01 -27.16 25.17
N THR A 563 -4.29 -26.97 24.82
CA THR A 563 -5.04 -25.75 25.10
C THR A 563 -5.18 -25.53 26.61
N ALA A 564 -5.50 -26.59 27.38
CA ALA A 564 -5.58 -26.51 28.83
C ALA A 564 -4.25 -26.08 29.49
N THR A 565 -3.11 -26.58 28.98
CA THR A 565 -1.79 -26.17 29.50
C THR A 565 -1.50 -24.69 29.21
N ILE A 566 -1.85 -24.17 28.03
CA ILE A 566 -1.67 -22.74 27.70
C ILE A 566 -2.53 -21.88 28.64
N ILE A 567 -3.81 -22.24 28.82
CA ILE A 567 -4.74 -21.51 29.69
C ILE A 567 -4.19 -21.43 31.12
N ALA A 568 -3.68 -22.53 31.68
CA ALA A 568 -3.11 -22.54 33.02
C ALA A 568 -1.94 -21.55 33.20
N HIS A 569 -1.15 -21.29 32.15
CA HIS A 569 -0.10 -20.27 32.20
C HIS A 569 -0.63 -18.85 31.97
N LEU A 570 -1.65 -18.68 31.12
CA LEU A 570 -2.30 -17.38 30.90
C LEU A 570 -3.07 -16.88 32.12
N GLU A 571 -3.54 -17.77 33.01
CA GLU A 571 -4.13 -17.38 34.29
C GLU A 571 -3.17 -16.52 35.13
N THR A 572 -1.85 -16.71 34.97
CA THR A 572 -0.84 -15.86 35.63
C THR A 572 -0.75 -14.44 35.05
N ARG A 573 -1.49 -14.15 33.98
CA ARG A 573 -1.54 -12.86 33.26
C ARG A 573 -2.96 -12.27 33.20
N LYS A 574 -3.92 -12.85 33.91
CA LYS A 574 -5.33 -12.42 33.88
C LYS A 574 -5.55 -10.94 34.18
N ASP A 575 -4.68 -10.32 34.98
CA ASP A 575 -4.81 -8.92 35.41
C ASP A 575 -4.31 -7.93 34.33
N THR A 576 -3.61 -8.42 33.30
CA THR A 576 -3.10 -7.59 32.18
C THR A 576 -3.67 -8.00 30.83
N LEU A 577 -4.18 -9.24 30.71
CA LEU A 577 -4.66 -9.82 29.47
C LEU A 577 -6.05 -9.27 29.11
N GLU A 578 -6.10 -8.49 28.04
CA GLU A 578 -7.31 -7.85 27.50
C GLU A 578 -7.93 -8.70 26.38
N THR A 579 -7.10 -9.38 25.59
CA THR A 579 -7.51 -10.16 24.42
C THR A 579 -6.91 -11.56 24.43
N LEU A 580 -7.77 -12.58 24.30
CA LEU A 580 -7.36 -13.97 24.11
C LEU A 580 -8.04 -14.56 22.88
N CYS A 581 -7.25 -15.10 21.95
CA CYS A 581 -7.77 -15.87 20.81
C CYS A 581 -7.13 -17.26 20.82
N LEU A 582 -7.93 -18.32 20.90
CA LEU A 582 -7.50 -19.71 20.81
C LEU A 582 -8.33 -20.39 19.73
N ASP A 583 -7.77 -20.60 18.54
CA ASP A 583 -8.54 -21.10 17.38
C ASP A 583 -7.75 -22.14 16.57
N SER A 584 -8.46 -23.00 15.84
CA SER A 584 -7.88 -23.88 14.85
C SER A 584 -7.78 -23.15 13.50
N ASP A 585 -6.66 -23.26 12.80
CA ASP A 585 -6.49 -22.68 11.44
C ASP A 585 -7.46 -23.31 10.37
N SER A 586 -8.39 -24.17 10.77
CA SER A 586 -9.31 -24.92 9.90
C SER A 586 -10.37 -24.07 9.21
N TYR A 587 -10.59 -22.82 9.65
CA TYR A 587 -11.64 -21.97 9.10
C TYR A 587 -11.35 -21.45 7.67
N SER A 588 -10.12 -21.58 7.17
CA SER A 588 -9.79 -21.20 5.78
C SER A 588 -9.99 -22.31 4.74
N MET A 589 -10.50 -23.50 5.11
CA MET A 589 -10.78 -24.61 4.17
C MET A 589 -12.24 -25.12 4.17
N LEU A 590 -13.15 -24.49 4.91
CA LEU A 590 -14.57 -24.86 4.96
C LEU A 590 -15.46 -23.70 4.48
N GLN A 591 -15.40 -23.39 3.18
CA GLN A 591 -16.45 -22.65 2.48
C GLN A 591 -17.05 -23.44 1.29
N VAL A 592 -16.92 -24.76 1.32
CA VAL A 592 -17.65 -25.67 0.43
C VAL A 592 -18.25 -26.77 1.29
N LEU A 593 -19.59 -26.80 1.33
CA LEU A 593 -20.49 -27.79 1.97
C LEU A 593 -21.17 -27.37 3.30
N THR A 594 -22.31 -26.72 3.11
CA THR A 594 -23.63 -26.92 3.76
C THR A 594 -23.84 -26.63 5.25
N ASP A 595 -25.01 -26.02 5.47
CA ASP A 595 -25.75 -25.74 6.69
C ASP A 595 -25.66 -26.77 7.83
N SER A 596 -25.94 -26.22 9.02
CA SER A 596 -26.24 -26.84 10.31
C SER A 596 -25.02 -27.16 11.20
N THR A 597 -24.66 -26.21 12.06
CA THR A 597 -24.60 -26.42 13.52
C THR A 597 -24.44 -25.07 14.23
N SER A 598 -25.32 -24.86 15.20
CA SER A 598 -25.42 -23.71 16.08
C SER A 598 -24.29 -23.66 17.11
N GLY A 599 -23.71 -22.46 17.28
CA GLY A 599 -23.15 -21.97 18.55
C GLY A 599 -21.70 -22.33 18.83
N LEU A 600 -20.77 -21.50 18.36
CA LEU A 600 -19.44 -21.22 18.95
C LEU A 600 -18.93 -19.88 18.35
N ASP A 601 -19.36 -18.74 18.92
CA ASP A 601 -18.75 -17.43 18.67
C ASP A 601 -17.55 -17.27 19.62
N HIS A 602 -16.30 -17.26 19.12
CA HIS A 602 -15.12 -17.14 20.01
C HIS A 602 -14.10 -16.08 19.55
N CYS A 603 -14.35 -14.85 19.97
CA CYS A 603 -13.34 -13.86 20.34
C CYS A 603 -13.84 -13.19 21.63
N GLU A 604 -13.56 -13.78 22.79
CA GLU A 604 -13.93 -13.16 24.06
C GLU A 604 -12.91 -12.07 24.41
N SER A 605 -13.38 -10.84 24.63
CA SER A 605 -12.63 -9.87 25.44
C SER A 605 -12.66 -10.37 26.89
N PHE A 606 -11.51 -10.50 27.54
CA PHE A 606 -11.49 -10.74 28.97
C PHE A 606 -11.95 -9.45 29.65
N GLY A 607 -13.25 -9.37 29.94
CA GLY A 607 -13.83 -8.31 30.74
C GLY A 607 -13.65 -8.63 32.22
N ASN A 608 -12.71 -7.94 32.85
CA ASN A 608 -12.85 -7.43 34.21
C ASN A 608 -12.19 -6.05 34.30
#